data_AF-A0AAE0Z4D4-F1
#
_entry.id   AF-A0AAE0Z4D4-F1
#
_cell.length_a   1.000
_cell.length_b   1.000
_cell.length_c   1.000
_cell.angle_alpha   90.00
_cell.angle_beta   90.00
_cell.angle_gamma   90.00
#
_symmetry.space_group_name_H-M   'P 1'
#
loop_
_entity.id
_entity.type
_entity.pdbx_description
1 polymer ?
#
loop_
_entity_poly.entity_id
_entity_poly.type
_entity_poly.pdbx_seq_one_letter_code
_entity_poly.pdbx_strand_id
1 'polypeptide(L)'
;EFVINTPDFEATKIWVGILGKAATHAILYAQLYTEDGVNHGLHSFVVPVRNPKTLFAFPGVMMGDMGENIGLNGVDNGYNIFS
;
A
#
# COMPACT_ATOMS: atom_id res chain seq x y z
N GLU A 1 15.36 -0.50 -10.63
CA GLU A 1 14.38 -0.79 -9.55
C GLU A 1 13.13 0.05 -9.79
N PHE A 2 12.02 -0.20 -9.09
CA PHE A 2 10.83 0.65 -9.17
C PHE A 2 10.70 1.48 -7.89
N VAL A 3 10.46 2.78 -8.04
CA VAL A 3 10.13 3.67 -6.93
C VAL A 3 8.62 3.78 -6.84
N ILE A 4 8.06 3.35 -5.71
CA ILE A 4 6.64 3.54 -5.42
C ILE A 4 6.48 4.83 -4.64
N ASN A 5 5.62 5.73 -5.12
CA ASN A 5 5.36 7.02 -4.52
C ASN A 5 3.85 7.30 -4.47
N THR A 6 3.40 7.89 -3.37
CA THR A 6 2.05 8.43 -3.21
C THR A 6 2.13 9.96 -3.35
N PRO A 7 1.78 10.54 -4.51
CA PRO A 7 2.05 11.95 -4.82
C PRO A 7 1.28 12.96 -3.96
N ASP A 8 0.09 12.58 -3.48
CA ASP A 8 -0.77 13.40 -2.63
C ASP A 8 -1.70 12.52 -1.79
N PHE A 9 -2.49 13.15 -0.93
CA PHE A 9 -3.44 12.45 -0.06
C PHE A 9 -4.51 11.67 -0.83
N GLU A 10 -4.95 12.14 -2.00
CA GLU A 10 -5.99 11.49 -2.80
C GLU A 10 -5.49 10.20 -3.45
N ALA A 11 -4.18 10.07 -3.67
CA ALA A 11 -3.55 8.86 -4.16
C ALA A 11 -3.34 7.76 -3.09
N THR A 12 -3.73 8.02 -1.84
CA THR A 12 -3.67 7.03 -0.74
C THR A 12 -4.44 5.77 -1.12
N LYS A 13 -3.83 4.60 -0.94
CA LYS A 13 -4.57 3.34 -1.06
C LYS A 13 -5.45 3.20 0.17
N ILE A 14 -6.73 2.93 0.00
CA ILE A 14 -7.71 2.78 1.09
C ILE A 14 -8.50 1.48 0.93
N TRP A 15 -9.13 1.04 2.02
CA TRP A 15 -9.96 -0.18 2.06
C TRP A 15 -9.22 -1.46 1.67
N VAL A 16 -7.91 -1.50 1.86
CA VAL A 16 -7.11 -2.68 1.55
C VAL A 16 -7.27 -3.68 2.70
N GLY A 17 -8.04 -4.75 2.48
CA GLY A 17 -8.26 -5.77 3.48
C GLY A 17 -6.95 -6.39 4.00
N ILE A 18 -6.88 -6.68 5.30
CA ILE A 18 -5.72 -7.29 5.98
C ILE A 18 -4.50 -6.35 6.09
N LEU A 19 -4.53 -5.19 5.45
CA LEU A 19 -3.39 -4.29 5.39
C LEU A 19 -3.17 -3.53 6.71
N GLY A 20 -4.21 -3.27 7.49
CA GLY A 20 -4.09 -2.43 8.68
C GLY A 20 -3.06 -2.97 9.68
N LYS A 21 -3.03 -4.28 9.91
CA LYS A 21 -2.33 -4.93 11.02
C LYS A 21 -1.60 -6.24 10.66
N ALA A 22 -2.02 -6.96 9.62
CA ALA A 22 -1.46 -8.30 9.37
C ALA A 22 -0.59 -8.43 8.11
N ALA A 23 -0.91 -7.78 7.00
CA ALA A 23 -0.27 -8.06 5.71
C ALA A 23 1.22 -7.68 5.68
N THR A 24 2.08 -8.63 5.32
CA THR A 24 3.54 -8.40 5.18
C THR A 24 3.93 -7.88 3.79
N HIS A 25 3.14 -8.26 2.79
CA HIS A 25 3.29 -7.88 1.39
C HIS A 25 1.94 -7.39 0.86
N ALA A 26 1.97 -6.50 -0.12
CA ALA A 26 0.81 -6.03 -0.84
C ALA A 26 1.02 -6.17 -2.35
N ILE A 27 -0.04 -6.46 -3.09
CA ILE A 27 -0.09 -6.25 -4.54
C ILE A 27 -0.60 -4.83 -4.75
N LEU A 28 0.27 -3.93 -5.20
CA LEU A 28 -0.08 -2.55 -5.49
C LEU A 28 -0.39 -2.38 -6.96
N TYR A 29 -1.45 -1.63 -7.24
CA TYR A 29 -1.74 -1.12 -8.58
C TYR A 29 -1.27 0.34 -8.67
N ALA A 30 -0.32 0.62 -9.55
CA ALA A 30 0.27 1.94 -9.74
C ALA A 30 0.52 2.23 -11.23
N GLN A 31 0.63 3.51 -11.59
CA GLN A 31 1.00 3.93 -12.95
C GLN A 31 2.48 3.62 -13.17
N LEU A 32 2.79 2.84 -14.20
CA LEU A 32 4.16 2.49 -14.54
C LEU A 32 4.79 3.58 -15.42
N TYR A 33 5.81 4.24 -14.89
CA TYR A 33 6.71 5.09 -15.66
C TYR A 33 8.06 4.37 -15.84
N THR A 34 8.58 4.33 -17.07
CA THR A 34 9.91 3.79 -17.37
C THR A 34 10.97 4.91 -17.44
N GLU A 35 12.25 4.54 -17.55
CA GLU A 35 13.38 5.49 -17.54
C GLU A 35 13.32 6.55 -18.65
N ASP A 36 12.63 6.25 -19.75
CA ASP A 36 12.34 7.19 -20.85
C ASP A 36 11.24 8.22 -20.51
N GLY A 37 10.67 8.16 -19.30
CA GLY A 37 9.57 9.02 -18.85
C GLY A 37 8.20 8.64 -19.40
N VAL A 38 8.07 7.52 -20.12
CA VAL A 38 6.80 7.09 -20.72
C VAL A 38 5.92 6.43 -19.67
N ASN A 39 4.64 6.84 -19.63
CA ASN A 39 3.61 6.18 -18.82
C ASN A 39 2.98 5.01 -19.59
N HIS A 40 3.14 3.79 -19.06
CA HIS A 40 2.60 2.55 -19.61
C HIS A 40 1.25 2.15 -18.99
N GLY A 41 0.67 3.01 -18.15
CA GLY A 41 -0.61 2.78 -17.51
C GLY A 41 -0.51 1.91 -16.25
N LEU A 42 -1.67 1.40 -15.82
CA LEU A 42 -1.80 0.68 -14.56
C LEU A 42 -1.14 -0.71 -14.61
N HIS A 43 -0.20 -0.94 -13.70
CA HIS A 43 0.50 -2.23 -13.53
C HIS A 43 0.46 -2.69 -12.07
N SER A 44 0.65 -3.99 -11.87
CA SER A 44 0.71 -4.61 -10.54
C SER A 44 2.15 -4.82 -10.08
N PHE A 45 2.40 -4.56 -8.79
CA PHE A 45 3.71 -4.70 -8.17
C PHE A 45 3.57 -5.45 -6.85
N VAL A 46 4.43 -6.44 -6.61
CA VAL A 46 4.53 -7.09 -5.29
C VAL A 46 5.46 -6.26 -4.43
N VAL A 47 4.94 -5.68 -3.36
CA VAL A 47 5.68 -4.73 -2.51
C VAL A 47 5.68 -5.23 -1.07
N PRO A 48 6.86 -5.49 -0.47
CA PRO A 48 6.98 -5.69 0.97
C PRO A 48 6.61 -4.39 1.69
N VAL A 49 5.70 -4.46 2.67
CA VAL A 49 5.18 -3.27 3.38
C VAL A 49 5.53 -3.25 4.87
N ARG A 50 5.85 -4.41 5.46
CA ARG A 50 6.32 -4.52 6.85
C ARG A 50 7.23 -5.72 7.05
N ASN A 51 8.04 -5.66 8.11
CA ASN A 51 8.90 -6.76 8.52
C ASN A 51 8.04 -7.96 8.97
N PRO A 52 8.23 -9.17 8.42
CA PRO A 52 7.38 -10.32 8.74
C PRO A 52 7.58 -10.89 10.16
N LYS A 53 8.67 -10.51 10.85
CA LYS A 53 8.95 -10.95 12.22
C LYS A 53 8.43 -9.96 13.27
N THR A 54 8.59 -8.66 13.03
CA THR A 54 8.21 -7.61 13.99
C THR A 54 6.87 -6.96 13.67
N LEU A 55 6.36 -7.15 12.45
CA LEU A 55 5.17 -6.50 11.89
C LEU A 55 5.23 -4.96 11.84
N PHE A 56 6.40 -4.38 12.06
CA PHE A 56 6.61 -2.95 11.85
C PHE A 56 6.76 -2.62 10.38
N ALA A 57 6.12 -1.53 9.95
CA ALA A 57 6.23 -0.99 8.61
C ALA A 57 7.70 -0.69 8.25
N PHE A 58 8.04 -0.86 6.97
CA PHE A 58 9.36 -0.45 6.49
C PHE A 58 9.47 1.08 6.43
N PRO A 59 10.69 1.66 6.51
CA PRO A 59 10.89 3.09 6.28
C PRO A 59 10.29 3.53 4.94
N GLY A 60 9.63 4.69 4.93
CA GLY A 60 8.94 5.22 3.75
C GLY A 60 7.55 4.62 3.49
N VAL A 61 7.08 3.70 4.35
CA VAL A 61 5.73 3.14 4.28
C VAL A 61 4.92 3.58 5.49
N MET A 62 3.88 4.38 5.27
CA MET A 62 2.90 4.75 6.29
C MET A 62 1.61 3.99 6.05
N MET A 63 1.13 3.30 7.09
CA MET A 63 -0.06 2.48 7.00
C MET A 63 -0.78 2.37 8.34
N GLY A 64 -2.07 2.06 8.30
CA GLY A 64 -2.89 1.91 9.49
C GLY A 64 -4.27 1.35 9.17
N ASP A 65 -5.04 1.08 10.21
CA ASP A 65 -6.43 0.62 10.15
C ASP A 65 -7.37 1.80 9.85
N MET A 66 -8.35 1.59 8.97
CA MET A 66 -9.39 2.56 8.62
C MET A 66 -10.49 2.68 9.67
N GLY A 67 -10.53 1.78 10.65
CA GLY A 67 -11.46 1.81 11.77
C GLY A 67 -12.72 0.98 11.56
N GLU A 68 -13.78 1.35 12.27
CA GLU A 68 -15.04 0.61 12.30
C GLU A 68 -15.77 0.69 10.95
N ASN A 69 -16.29 -0.46 10.52
CA ASN A 69 -17.12 -0.62 9.34
C ASN A 69 -18.55 -1.01 9.74
N ILE A 70 -19.50 -0.81 8.82
CA ILE A 70 -20.90 -1.27 9.01
C ILE A 70 -21.00 -2.78 9.24
N GLY A 71 -20.01 -3.55 8.77
CA GLY A 71 -19.88 -4.98 8.95
C GLY A 71 -18.45 -5.42 8.62
N LEU A 72 -18.16 -6.72 8.77
CA LEU A 72 -16.82 -7.29 8.56
C LEU A 72 -15.75 -6.65 9.47
N ASN A 73 -16.10 -6.24 10.70
CA ASN A 73 -15.17 -5.63 11.66
C ASN A 73 -14.02 -6.56 12.12
N GLY A 74 -14.04 -7.83 11.72
CA GLY A 74 -12.90 -8.74 11.87
C GLY A 74 -11.81 -8.56 10.80
N VAL A 75 -12.06 -7.75 9.77
CA VAL A 75 -11.09 -7.43 8.71
C VAL A 75 -10.50 -6.05 9.01
N ASP A 76 -9.18 -6.01 9.20
CA ASP A 76 -8.38 -4.80 9.39
C ASP A 76 -8.14 -4.10 8.04
N ASN A 77 -9.21 -3.51 7.50
CA ASN A 77 -9.15 -2.69 6.29
C ASN A 77 -8.19 -1.53 6.52
N GLY A 78 -7.12 -1.46 5.74
CA GLY A 78 -6.07 -0.48 5.95
C GLY A 78 -5.91 0.53 4.83
N TYR A 79 -5.12 1.57 5.14
CA TYR A 79 -4.59 2.51 4.17
C TYR A 79 -3.08 2.32 3.97
N ASN A 80 -2.56 2.82 2.84
CA ASN A 80 -1.12 2.86 2.56
C ASN A 80 -0.71 4.16 1.84
N ILE A 81 0.38 4.74 2.30
CA ILE A 81 1.07 5.88 1.71
C ILE A 81 2.55 5.52 1.60
N PHE A 82 3.11 5.73 0.41
CA PHE A 82 4.54 5.55 0.13
C PHE A 82 5.18 6.94 -0.04
N SER A 83 6.31 7.16 0.63
CA SER A 83 7.11 8.39 0.59
C SER A 83 8.54 8.13 0.15
#